data_AF-A0A6N7CU19-F1
#
_entry.id   AF-A0A6N7CU19-F1
#
_cell.length_a   1.000
_cell.length_b   1.000
_cell.length_c   1.000
_cell.angle_alpha   90.00
_cell.angle_beta   90.00
_cell.angle_gamma   90.00
#
_symmetry.space_group_name_H-M   'P 1'
#
loop_
_entity.id
_entity.type
_entity.pdbx_description
1 polymer ?
#
loop_
_entity_poly.entity_id
_entity_poly.type
_entity_poly.pdbx_seq_one_letter_code
_entity_poly.pdbx_strand_id
1 'polypeptide(L)'
;MKRIVTWLLSTITAGVLLFGYHTSTEGPIDATPDTVVASTSLPGNLGPTGSSEPPEPSEPTAADGDPAPESSSTITGSTAQTRWGPVQVQIVVSGGTITDVTVPQYPDGNGKDQQINARALPVLVDETLAEQSADIDMVSGATVTSAGYVQSLQSALDEAGL
;
A
#
# COMPACT_ATOMS: atom_id res chain seq x y z
N MET A 1 -30.76 -3.02 -30.71
CA MET A 1 -29.62 -2.42 -29.98
C MET A 1 -29.81 -0.93 -29.65
N LYS A 2 -31.02 -0.45 -29.32
CA LYS A 2 -31.28 0.96 -28.94
C LYS A 2 -32.14 1.12 -27.68
N ARG A 3 -32.55 0.01 -27.06
CA ARG A 3 -33.52 -0.02 -25.93
C ARG A 3 -32.87 -0.27 -24.57
N ILE A 4 -31.61 -0.72 -24.55
CA ILE A 4 -30.82 -0.95 -23.32
C ILE A 4 -30.21 0.37 -22.82
N VAL A 5 -29.88 1.28 -23.73
CA VAL A 5 -29.32 2.60 -23.42
C VAL A 5 -30.28 3.47 -22.61
N THR A 6 -31.59 3.34 -22.80
CA THR A 6 -32.58 4.17 -22.08
C THR A 6 -32.89 3.69 -20.66
N TRP A 7 -32.53 2.45 -20.30
CA TRP A 7 -32.67 1.96 -18.93
C TRP A 7 -31.51 2.36 -18.03
N LEU A 8 -30.30 2.50 -18.60
CA LEU A 8 -29.09 2.78 -17.84
C LEU A 8 -29.01 4.24 -17.35
N LEU A 9 -29.66 5.17 -18.05
CA LEU A 9 -29.61 6.60 -17.70
C LEU A 9 -30.56 6.98 -16.54
N SER A 10 -31.58 6.17 -16.23
CA SER A 10 -32.57 6.50 -15.20
C SER A 10 -32.15 6.10 -13.79
N THR A 11 -31.26 5.12 -13.64
CA THR A 11 -30.82 4.62 -12.32
C THR A 11 -29.70 5.48 -11.73
N ILE A 12 -28.90 6.13 -12.58
CA ILE A 12 -27.75 6.94 -12.16
C ILE A 12 -28.22 8.21 -11.40
N THR A 13 -29.33 8.82 -11.81
CA THR A 13 -29.89 10.01 -11.14
C THR A 13 -30.43 9.71 -9.72
N ALA A 14 -30.90 8.48 -9.48
CA ALA A 14 -31.37 8.07 -8.15
C ALA A 14 -30.22 7.81 -7.16
N GLY A 15 -29.06 7.35 -7.66
CA GLY A 15 -27.86 7.13 -6.83
C GLY A 15 -27.21 8.42 -6.34
N VAL A 16 -27.15 9.46 -7.18
CA VAL A 16 -26.52 10.75 -6.85
C VAL A 16 -27.29 11.51 -5.75
N LEU A 17 -28.62 11.37 -5.68
CA LEU A 17 -29.43 12.00 -4.62
C LEU A 17 -29.28 11.31 -3.25
N LEU A 18 -28.84 10.06 -3.21
CA LEU A 18 -28.62 9.33 -1.96
C LEU A 18 -27.20 9.55 -1.40
N PHE A 19 -26.22 9.82 -2.28
CA PHE A 19 -24.85 10.21 -1.90
C PHE A 19 -24.74 11.71 -1.53
N GLY A 20 -25.76 12.51 -1.85
CA GLY A 20 -25.85 13.93 -1.50
C GLY A 20 -26.31 14.23 -0.06
N TYR A 21 -26.62 13.20 0.75
CA TYR A 21 -26.97 13.38 2.16
C TYR A 21 -25.75 13.15 3.05
N HIS A 22 -24.65 13.85 2.74
CA HIS A 22 -23.54 14.01 3.68
C HIS A 22 -24.05 14.92 4.80
N THR A 23 -24.52 14.26 5.85
CA THR A 23 -24.96 14.84 7.12
C THR A 23 -23.82 15.68 7.70
N SER A 24 -23.99 17.01 7.65
CA SER A 24 -23.22 17.95 8.46
C SER A 24 -23.63 17.82 9.92
N THR A 25 -22.74 17.31 10.78
CA THR A 25 -22.84 17.54 12.23
C THR A 25 -21.49 17.36 12.94
N GLU A 26 -21.04 18.45 13.58
CA GLU A 26 -20.31 18.52 14.86
C GLU A 26 -18.82 18.10 14.85
N GLY A 27 -17.84 18.88 15.30
CA GLY A 27 -17.77 20.04 16.20
C GLY A 27 -16.46 19.91 17.00
N PRO A 28 -15.78 21.01 17.40
CA PRO A 28 -14.44 20.98 17.98
C PRO A 28 -14.49 20.74 19.50
N ILE A 29 -13.60 19.91 20.05
CA ILE A 29 -13.37 19.85 21.50
C ILE A 29 -11.88 19.93 21.84
N ASP A 30 -11.60 21.08 22.44
CA ASP A 30 -10.56 21.47 23.38
C ASP A 30 -10.25 20.39 24.44
N ALA A 31 -8.97 20.25 24.82
CA ALA A 31 -8.54 19.89 26.19
C ALA A 31 -7.01 19.87 26.31
N THR A 32 -6.44 21.00 26.72
CA THR A 32 -5.17 21.02 27.47
C THR A 32 -5.45 20.89 28.97
N PRO A 33 -4.84 19.90 29.62
CA PRO A 33 -4.29 20.06 30.98
C PRO A 33 -2.91 19.38 31.05
N ASP A 34 -1.94 19.65 31.91
CA ASP A 34 -1.78 20.50 33.08
C ASP A 34 -0.26 20.53 33.37
N THR A 35 0.18 21.55 34.11
CA THR A 35 1.56 21.77 34.56
C THR A 35 1.94 20.82 35.70
N VAL A 36 3.10 20.14 35.67
CA VAL A 36 3.84 19.77 36.90
C VAL A 36 5.37 19.58 36.72
N VAL A 37 6.10 20.50 37.38
CA VAL A 37 7.28 20.38 38.26
C VAL A 37 8.66 19.83 37.80
N ALA A 38 9.59 20.78 37.72
CA ALA A 38 10.81 20.94 38.54
C ALA A 38 11.98 19.92 38.49
N SER A 39 13.11 20.51 38.10
CA SER A 39 14.52 20.15 38.17
C SER A 39 15.00 19.41 39.43
N THR A 40 15.91 18.45 39.22
CA THR A 40 17.04 18.23 40.15
C THR A 40 18.33 18.09 39.35
N SER A 41 19.25 19.00 39.59
CA SER A 41 20.64 18.98 39.11
C SER A 41 21.51 18.16 40.06
N LEU A 42 22.52 17.46 39.55
CA LEU A 42 23.89 17.52 40.11
C LEU A 42 24.92 16.93 39.10
N PRO A 43 26.20 17.37 39.15
CA PRO A 43 27.18 17.23 38.08
C PRO A 43 28.14 16.05 38.29
N GLY A 44 28.83 15.63 37.23
CA GLY A 44 30.06 14.85 37.40
C GLY A 44 30.54 14.04 36.19
N ASN A 45 31.66 14.51 35.62
CA ASN A 45 32.87 13.71 35.38
C ASN A 45 33.16 13.16 33.96
N LEU A 46 34.03 13.93 33.26
CA LEU A 46 35.26 13.56 32.52
C LEU A 46 35.19 12.53 31.37
N GLY A 47 35.71 12.95 30.20
CA GLY A 47 35.79 12.22 28.92
C GLY A 47 36.71 10.98 28.88
N PRO A 48 37.14 10.47 27.70
CA PRO A 48 37.82 11.26 26.67
C PRO A 48 37.50 10.93 25.18
N THR A 49 38.01 11.80 24.31
CA THR A 49 38.50 11.60 22.91
C THR A 49 38.20 10.29 22.16
N GLY A 50 37.62 10.44 20.97
CA GLY A 50 37.68 9.44 19.90
C GLY A 50 37.15 10.00 18.57
N SER A 51 38.04 10.52 17.72
CA SER A 51 37.76 10.73 16.30
C SER A 51 37.46 9.41 15.62
N SER A 52 36.37 9.33 14.86
CA SER A 52 36.17 8.34 13.79
C SER A 52 35.14 8.87 12.80
N GLU A 53 35.65 9.24 11.64
CA GLU A 53 34.97 9.39 10.34
C GLU A 53 35.44 8.18 9.49
N PRO A 54 34.79 7.70 8.40
CA PRO A 54 33.38 7.56 7.97
C PRO A 54 33.06 6.03 7.71
N PRO A 55 31.99 5.55 7.00
CA PRO A 55 31.71 5.82 5.58
C PRO A 55 30.23 6.14 5.26
N GLU A 56 30.02 6.90 4.19
CA GLU A 56 28.75 6.97 3.48
C GLU A 56 28.34 5.57 2.98
N PRO A 57 27.09 5.13 3.17
CA PRO A 57 26.57 4.00 2.41
C PRO A 57 26.31 4.47 0.98
N SER A 58 27.11 3.92 0.07
CA SER A 58 26.93 4.05 -1.37
C SER A 58 25.49 3.76 -1.78
N GLU A 59 24.90 4.68 -2.51
CA GLU A 59 23.63 4.47 -3.22
C GLU A 59 23.72 3.19 -4.05
N PRO A 60 22.73 2.28 -3.99
CA PRO A 60 22.71 1.14 -4.88
C PRO A 60 22.59 1.65 -6.31
N THR A 61 23.59 1.28 -7.11
CA THR A 61 23.59 1.47 -8.56
C THR A 61 22.37 0.75 -9.15
N ALA A 62 21.42 1.51 -9.66
CA ALA A 62 20.36 0.99 -10.51
C ALA A 62 20.97 0.66 -11.87
N ALA A 63 21.42 -0.58 -12.02
CA ALA A 63 21.63 -1.19 -13.32
C ALA A 63 20.36 -2.00 -13.63
N ASP A 64 19.50 -1.45 -14.48
CA ASP A 64 18.99 -2.16 -15.65
C ASP A 64 18.34 -1.14 -16.59
N GLY A 65 18.83 -1.08 -17.82
CA GLY A 65 18.24 -0.25 -18.87
C GLY A 65 17.08 -1.01 -19.52
N ASP A 66 15.90 -0.40 -19.53
CA ASP A 66 14.77 -0.81 -20.37
C ASP A 66 14.19 0.45 -21.08
N PRO A 67 13.53 0.30 -22.24
CA PRO A 67 13.45 1.30 -23.30
C PRO A 67 12.57 2.49 -22.93
N ALA A 68 12.71 3.57 -23.72
CA ALA A 68 12.04 4.85 -23.56
C ALA A 68 10.58 4.72 -23.10
N PRO A 69 10.15 5.49 -22.08
CA PRO A 69 8.84 5.31 -21.48
C PRO A 69 7.75 5.69 -22.48
N GLU A 70 7.06 4.68 -23.00
CA GLU A 70 5.60 4.75 -22.98
C GLU A 70 5.23 5.16 -21.55
N SER A 71 4.41 6.21 -21.36
CA SER A 71 4.15 6.77 -20.03
C SER A 71 3.64 5.70 -19.05
N SER A 72 4.55 5.14 -18.26
CA SER A 72 4.27 4.15 -17.24
C SER A 72 4.13 4.87 -15.90
N SER A 73 3.04 4.62 -15.20
CA SER A 73 2.80 5.14 -13.86
C SER A 73 3.00 4.03 -12.85
N THR A 74 3.76 4.31 -11.79
CA THR A 74 3.88 3.40 -10.65
C THR A 74 2.92 3.86 -9.56
N ILE A 75 2.00 3.00 -9.17
CA ILE A 75 0.97 3.27 -8.17
C ILE A 75 1.17 2.30 -7.01
N THR A 76 1.17 2.82 -5.79
CA THR A 76 1.36 2.01 -4.59
C THR A 76 0.08 2.01 -3.79
N GLY A 77 -0.49 0.82 -3.60
CA GLY A 77 -1.72 0.67 -2.85
C GLY A 77 -1.54 0.98 -1.37
N SER A 78 -2.68 1.19 -0.70
CA SER A 78 -2.73 1.33 0.75
C SER A 78 -2.21 0.07 1.45
N THR A 79 -1.53 0.26 2.58
CA THR A 79 -1.03 -0.84 3.41
C THR A 79 -2.19 -1.56 4.10
N ALA A 80 -2.33 -2.86 3.85
CA ALA A 80 -3.31 -3.71 4.52
C ALA A 80 -2.70 -4.32 5.79
N GLN A 81 -3.26 -3.98 6.95
CA GLN A 81 -2.81 -4.55 8.22
C GLN A 81 -3.40 -5.94 8.43
N THR A 82 -2.54 -6.97 8.44
CA THR A 82 -2.96 -8.34 8.73
C THR A 82 -2.48 -8.78 10.11
N ARG A 83 -3.00 -9.90 10.64
CA ARG A 83 -2.55 -10.41 11.95
C ARG A 83 -1.08 -10.88 11.96
N TRP A 84 -0.45 -11.10 10.81
CA TRP A 84 0.96 -11.50 10.70
C TRP A 84 1.88 -10.31 10.37
N GLY A 85 1.31 -9.15 10.06
CA GLY A 85 2.05 -7.95 9.68
C GLY A 85 1.39 -7.20 8.53
N PRO A 86 1.95 -6.03 8.17
CA PRO A 86 1.41 -5.22 7.11
C PRO A 86 1.80 -5.79 5.74
N VAL A 87 0.88 -5.70 4.77
CA VAL A 87 1.08 -6.10 3.37
C VAL A 87 0.85 -4.88 2.49
N GLN A 88 1.74 -4.64 1.53
CA GLN A 88 1.60 -3.55 0.57
C GLN A 88 2.00 -4.01 -0.83
N VAL A 89 1.22 -3.61 -1.82
CA VAL A 89 1.40 -3.92 -3.23
C VAL A 89 1.63 -2.63 -4.00
N GLN A 90 2.55 -2.69 -4.96
CA GLN A 90 2.84 -1.64 -5.92
C GLN A 90 2.66 -2.21 -7.32
N ILE A 91 1.94 -1.48 -8.16
CA ILE A 91 1.70 -1.84 -9.55
C ILE A 91 2.36 -0.83 -10.48
N VAL A 92 2.78 -1.27 -11.65
CA VAL A 92 3.20 -0.42 -12.76
C VAL A 92 2.15 -0.54 -13.84
N VAL A 93 1.59 0.59 -14.25
CA VAL A 93 0.53 0.67 -15.26
C VAL A 93 1.05 1.42 -16.46
N SER A 94 0.97 0.80 -17.64
CA SER A 94 1.36 1.41 -18.91
C SER A 94 0.19 1.27 -19.88
N GLY A 95 -0.26 2.38 -20.48
CA GLY A 95 -1.36 2.36 -21.45
C GLY A 95 -2.72 1.87 -20.90
N GLY A 96 -2.93 1.93 -19.57
CA GLY A 96 -4.15 1.44 -18.92
C GLY A 96 -4.15 -0.07 -18.64
N THR A 97 -2.98 -0.71 -18.63
CA THR A 97 -2.81 -2.13 -18.30
C THR A 97 -1.66 -2.27 -17.31
N ILE A 98 -1.79 -3.19 -16.35
CA ILE A 98 -0.76 -3.54 -15.38
C ILE A 98 0.35 -4.29 -16.12
N THR A 99 1.55 -3.72 -16.14
CA THR A 99 2.74 -4.29 -16.77
C THR A 99 3.68 -4.97 -15.77
N ASP A 100 3.65 -4.55 -14.51
CA ASP A 100 4.48 -5.12 -13.45
C ASP A 100 3.78 -4.99 -12.10
N VAL A 101 4.07 -5.91 -11.18
CA VAL A 101 3.57 -5.89 -9.80
C VAL A 101 4.68 -6.29 -8.84
N THR A 102 4.89 -5.45 -7.84
CA THR A 102 5.87 -5.67 -6.77
C THR A 102 5.19 -5.60 -5.40
N VAL A 103 5.78 -6.30 -4.43
CA VAL A 103 5.26 -6.35 -3.05
C VAL A 103 6.33 -5.80 -2.12
N PRO A 104 6.43 -4.46 -1.97
CA PRO A 104 7.49 -3.84 -1.17
C PRO A 104 7.42 -4.20 0.31
N GLN A 105 6.24 -4.58 0.81
CA GLN A 105 6.03 -4.92 2.21
C GLN A 105 5.18 -6.17 2.35
N TYR A 106 5.68 -7.15 3.10
CA TYR A 106 4.99 -8.39 3.40
C TYR A 106 5.44 -8.93 4.77
N PRO A 107 4.62 -9.73 5.46
CA PRO A 107 4.97 -10.28 6.76
C PRO A 107 6.09 -11.32 6.64
N ASP A 108 7.25 -11.03 7.21
CA ASP A 108 8.46 -11.86 7.15
C ASP A 108 9.02 -12.22 8.54
N GLY A 109 8.23 -11.97 9.60
CA GLY A 109 8.66 -12.12 11.00
C GLY A 109 9.06 -13.53 11.45
N ASN A 110 8.74 -14.58 10.68
CA ASN A 110 9.19 -15.94 10.94
C ASN A 110 9.64 -16.64 9.65
N GLY A 111 10.58 -17.60 9.76
CA GLY A 111 11.07 -18.36 8.61
C GLY A 111 9.99 -19.16 7.87
N LYS A 112 8.90 -19.53 8.55
CA LYS A 112 7.74 -20.19 7.92
C LYS A 112 6.96 -19.23 7.03
N ASP A 113 6.77 -17.99 7.46
CA ASP A 113 6.04 -16.97 6.70
C ASP A 113 6.82 -16.60 5.44
N GLN A 114 8.14 -16.46 5.57
CA GLN A 114 9.04 -16.26 4.43
C GLN A 114 8.93 -17.39 3.40
N GLN A 115 8.92 -18.67 3.84
CA GLN A 115 8.75 -19.81 2.93
C GLN A 115 7.38 -19.82 2.24
N ILE A 116 6.31 -19.46 2.96
CA ILE A 116 4.96 -19.39 2.40
C ILE A 116 4.87 -18.26 1.38
N ASN A 117 5.38 -17.08 1.70
CA ASN A 117 5.35 -15.93 0.82
C ASN A 117 6.25 -16.13 -0.41
N ALA A 118 7.42 -16.75 -0.26
CA ALA A 118 8.31 -17.05 -1.39
C ALA A 118 7.64 -17.89 -2.49
N ARG A 119 6.70 -18.79 -2.14
CA ARG A 119 5.91 -19.54 -3.14
C ARG A 119 4.61 -18.86 -3.54
N ALA A 120 4.04 -18.00 -2.69
CA ALA A 120 2.71 -17.42 -2.90
C ALA A 120 2.77 -16.11 -3.66
N LEU A 121 3.72 -15.22 -3.33
CA LEU A 121 3.89 -13.94 -3.99
C LEU A 121 4.05 -14.04 -5.51
N PRO A 122 4.91 -14.90 -6.09
CA PRO A 122 5.02 -15.01 -7.54
C PRO A 122 3.70 -15.46 -8.19
N VAL A 123 2.99 -16.40 -7.56
CA VAL A 123 1.68 -16.86 -8.06
C VAL A 123 0.67 -15.72 -8.02
N LEU A 124 0.60 -14.94 -6.93
CA LEU A 124 -0.31 -13.80 -6.84
C LEU A 124 0.02 -12.71 -7.86
N VAL A 125 1.30 -12.48 -8.15
CA VAL A 125 1.76 -11.54 -9.19
C VAL A 125 1.34 -12.02 -10.57
N ASP A 126 1.58 -13.30 -10.90
CA ASP A 126 1.17 -13.90 -12.17
C ASP A 126 -0.36 -13.81 -12.37
N GLU A 127 -1.15 -14.16 -11.35
CA GLU A 127 -2.62 -14.05 -11.40
C GLU A 127 -3.06 -12.58 -11.57
N THR A 128 -2.41 -11.63 -10.90
CA THR A 128 -2.72 -10.20 -11.06
C THR A 128 -2.46 -9.71 -12.49
N LEU A 129 -1.35 -10.14 -13.10
CA LEU A 129 -1.01 -9.80 -14.48
C LEU A 129 -1.95 -10.48 -15.48
N ALA A 130 -2.45 -11.69 -15.17
CA ALA A 130 -3.40 -12.43 -15.99
C ALA A 130 -4.81 -11.84 -15.95
N GLU A 131 -5.30 -11.51 -14.75
CA GLU A 131 -6.67 -11.03 -14.55
C GLU A 131 -6.82 -9.52 -14.71
N GLN A 132 -5.74 -8.76 -14.52
CA GLN A 132 -5.76 -7.29 -14.56
C GLN A 132 -6.76 -6.69 -13.56
N SER A 133 -6.95 -7.36 -12.42
CA SER A 133 -7.96 -7.02 -11.41
C SER A 133 -7.53 -7.50 -10.03
N ALA A 134 -8.24 -7.05 -8.98
CA ALA A 134 -7.99 -7.50 -7.61
C ALA A 134 -8.72 -8.81 -7.26
N ASP A 135 -9.58 -9.32 -8.15
CA ASP A 135 -10.40 -10.52 -7.96
C ASP A 135 -9.64 -11.85 -8.18
N ILE A 136 -8.40 -11.93 -7.69
CA ILE A 136 -7.50 -13.08 -7.90
C ILE A 136 -7.75 -14.25 -6.96
N ASP A 137 -7.38 -15.44 -7.41
CA ASP A 137 -7.44 -16.66 -6.62
C ASP A 137 -6.49 -16.64 -5.41
N MET A 138 -7.02 -17.06 -4.26
CA MET A 138 -6.22 -17.17 -3.04
C MET A 138 -5.30 -18.39 -3.04
N VAL A 139 -4.05 -18.20 -2.63
CA VAL A 139 -3.09 -19.31 -2.51
C VAL A 139 -3.32 -20.09 -1.21
N SER A 140 -3.57 -21.39 -1.33
CA SER A 140 -3.74 -22.30 -0.18
C SER A 140 -2.55 -22.21 0.77
N GLY A 141 -2.81 -21.93 2.06
CA GLY A 141 -1.78 -21.75 3.09
C GLY A 141 -1.17 -20.35 3.19
N ALA A 142 -1.52 -19.43 2.28
CA ALA A 142 -1.13 -18.02 2.30
C ALA A 142 -2.37 -17.11 2.35
N THR A 143 -3.50 -17.60 2.86
CA THR A 143 -4.81 -16.92 2.81
C THR A 143 -4.75 -15.48 3.32
N VAL A 144 -3.92 -15.21 4.34
CA VAL A 144 -3.93 -13.87 4.95
C VAL A 144 -3.00 -12.91 4.26
N THR A 145 -1.84 -13.37 3.78
CA THR A 145 -1.04 -12.58 2.83
C THR A 145 -1.86 -12.30 1.57
N SER A 146 -2.60 -13.30 1.06
CA SER A 146 -3.45 -13.14 -0.14
C SER A 146 -4.57 -12.11 0.10
N ALA A 147 -5.25 -12.17 1.25
CA ALA A 147 -6.28 -11.19 1.60
C ALA A 147 -5.71 -9.76 1.74
N GLY A 148 -4.55 -9.60 2.39
CA GLY A 148 -3.88 -8.30 2.51
C GLY A 148 -3.38 -7.78 1.16
N TYR A 149 -2.87 -8.68 0.32
CA TYR A 149 -2.44 -8.38 -1.04
C TYR A 149 -3.61 -7.88 -1.88
N VAL A 150 -4.75 -8.59 -1.89
CA VAL A 150 -5.96 -8.19 -2.63
C VAL A 150 -6.47 -6.81 -2.18
N GLN A 151 -6.49 -6.54 -0.87
CA GLN A 151 -6.93 -5.25 -0.36
C GLN A 151 -6.00 -4.09 -0.78
N SER A 152 -4.68 -4.33 -0.73
CA SER A 152 -3.69 -3.33 -1.17
C SER A 152 -3.74 -3.14 -2.69
N LEU A 153 -3.84 -4.23 -3.44
CA LEU A 153 -3.98 -4.22 -4.89
C LEU A 153 -5.24 -3.48 -5.34
N GLN A 154 -6.39 -3.76 -4.72
CA GLN A 154 -7.63 -3.05 -5.02
C GLN A 154 -7.46 -1.54 -4.84
N SER A 155 -6.82 -1.12 -3.74
CA SER A 155 -6.53 0.30 -3.51
C SER A 155 -5.63 0.88 -4.61
N ALA A 156 -4.63 0.11 -5.08
CA ALA A 156 -3.75 0.55 -6.16
C ALA A 156 -4.49 0.65 -7.51
N LEU A 157 -5.43 -0.26 -7.78
CA LEU A 157 -6.27 -0.22 -8.99
C LEU A 157 -7.25 0.95 -8.95
N ASP A 158 -7.87 1.20 -7.79
CA ASP A 158 -8.75 2.35 -7.57
C ASP A 158 -8.00 3.67 -7.81
N GLU A 159 -6.75 3.77 -7.33
CA GLU A 159 -5.86 4.92 -7.57
C GLU A 159 -5.42 5.04 -9.03
N ALA A 160 -5.23 3.92 -9.72
CA ALA A 160 -4.94 3.88 -11.15
C ALA A 160 -6.18 4.16 -12.03
N GLY A 161 -7.39 4.08 -11.46
CA GLY A 161 -8.66 4.25 -12.16
C GLY A 161 -9.05 3.06 -13.06
N LEU A 162 -8.66 1.84 -12.66
CA LEU A 162 -8.95 0.58 -13.35
C LEU A 162 -10.16 -0.16 -12.74
#